data_AF-A0A971UB59-F1
#
_entry.id   AF-A0A971UB59-F1
#
_cell.length_a   1.000
_cell.length_b   1.000
_cell.length_c   1.000
_cell.angle_alpha   90.00
_cell.angle_beta   90.00
_cell.angle_gamma   90.00
#
_symmetry.space_group_name_H-M   'P 1'
#
loop_
_entity.id
_entity.type
_entity.pdbx_description
1 polymer ?
#
loop_
_entity_poly.entity_id
_entity_poly.type
_entity_poly.pdbx_seq_one_letter_code
_entity_poly.pdbx_strand_id
1 'polypeptide(L)'
;MIIQELLDIYRACTLCPRACRVDRTRGELGYCRLPADIVLDCALAHGGEEPPLSGKNGAGTIFLSSCNLGCIYCQNYQISHSVDGRRLTVIELARVMLDLQKKGCHNVEPVTPTPQTPLVMEALCLARMQGLTVPFVYNCSGYENPDVVRMLDAMVDIYLPDFKYGLEEDALIFSNAPQYPKIALRAIREMVRQVGDDLELKDGIAARGIIVRHLILPGRLNNSKEALRLLRREISTALPISLMSQYTPIPALRSHPLLGRRINAAEYNEIVDFALSLGFENLFIQEVDDRALTPDFDRENPFDTDG
;
A
#
# COMPACT_ATOMS: atom_id res chain seq x y z
N MET A 1 19.50 11.06 -14.98
CA MET A 1 18.10 10.72 -15.30
C MET A 1 17.60 9.88 -14.14
N ILE A 2 16.58 10.34 -13.41
CA ILE A 2 16.16 9.74 -12.12
C ILE A 2 15.88 8.23 -12.20
N ILE A 3 15.35 7.74 -13.34
CA ILE A 3 15.13 6.31 -13.59
C ILE A 3 16.43 5.51 -13.56
N GLN A 4 17.51 6.01 -14.16
CA GLN A 4 18.79 5.31 -14.14
C GLN A 4 19.34 5.19 -12.71
N GLU A 5 19.19 6.25 -11.92
CA GLU A 5 19.58 6.23 -10.50
C GLU A 5 18.75 5.22 -9.71
N LEU A 6 17.43 5.12 -9.96
CA LEU A 6 16.58 4.08 -9.37
C LEU A 6 17.03 2.67 -9.77
N LEU A 7 17.35 2.44 -11.04
CA LEU A 7 17.82 1.15 -11.54
C LEU A 7 19.17 0.76 -10.91
N ASP A 8 20.06 1.73 -10.70
CA ASP A 8 21.37 1.48 -10.09
C ASP A 8 21.27 1.00 -8.64
N ILE A 9 20.19 1.32 -7.92
CA ILE A 9 19.91 0.79 -6.57
C ILE A 9 19.86 -0.74 -6.59
N TYR A 10 19.47 -1.39 -7.69
CA TYR A 10 19.44 -2.86 -7.77
C TYR A 10 20.81 -3.51 -7.61
N ARG A 11 21.91 -2.82 -7.91
CA ARG A 11 23.28 -3.36 -7.77
C ARG A 11 23.70 -3.54 -6.31
N ALA A 12 23.08 -2.79 -5.40
CA ALA A 12 23.27 -2.91 -3.96
C ALA A 12 21.97 -2.51 -3.27
N CYS A 13 20.98 -3.42 -3.29
CA CYS A 13 19.58 -3.09 -3.01
C CYS A 13 19.34 -2.40 -1.66
N THR A 14 18.91 -1.13 -1.73
CA THR A 14 18.42 -0.31 -0.62
C THR A 14 17.01 0.25 -0.86
N LEU A 15 16.21 -0.39 -1.73
CA LEU A 15 14.86 0.08 -2.08
C LEU A 15 13.92 0.24 -0.89
N CYS A 16 14.10 -0.61 0.13
CA CYS A 16 13.32 -0.56 1.36
C CYS A 16 14.24 -0.56 2.57
N PRO A 17 13.70 -0.32 3.77
CA PRO A 17 14.51 -0.21 4.99
C PRO A 17 15.23 -1.50 5.40
N ARG A 18 14.91 -2.64 4.77
CA ARG A 18 15.70 -3.89 4.93
C ARG A 18 17.14 -3.72 4.48
N ALA A 19 17.40 -2.86 3.50
CA ALA A 19 18.73 -2.58 2.96
C ALA A 19 19.59 -3.84 2.79
N CYS A 20 19.05 -4.86 2.12
CA CYS A 20 19.69 -6.17 2.01
C CYS A 20 20.98 -6.17 1.19
N ARG A 21 21.24 -5.12 0.40
CA ARG A 21 22.48 -4.89 -0.38
C ARG A 21 22.84 -6.00 -1.38
N VAL A 22 21.91 -6.90 -1.68
CA VAL A 22 22.06 -7.89 -2.75
C VAL A 22 22.12 -7.21 -4.12
N ASP A 23 22.85 -7.81 -5.05
CA ASP A 23 22.87 -7.41 -6.45
C ASP A 23 21.78 -8.13 -7.23
N ARG A 24 20.62 -7.49 -7.33
CA ARG A 24 19.46 -8.03 -8.05
C ARG A 24 19.69 -8.16 -9.54
N THR A 25 20.62 -7.41 -10.12
CA THR A 25 20.97 -7.49 -11.54
C THR A 25 21.69 -8.80 -11.87
N ARG A 26 22.27 -9.45 -10.85
CA ARG A 26 22.89 -10.78 -10.94
C ARG A 26 21.95 -11.91 -10.50
N GLY A 27 20.68 -11.59 -10.24
CA GLY A 27 19.69 -12.55 -9.76
C GLY A 27 19.78 -12.85 -8.26
N GLU A 28 20.53 -12.08 -7.47
CA GLU A 28 20.59 -12.27 -6.02
C GLU A 28 19.27 -11.85 -5.37
N LEU A 29 18.86 -12.61 -4.35
CA LEU A 29 17.55 -12.48 -3.72
C LEU A 29 17.66 -11.93 -2.30
N GLY A 30 16.91 -10.86 -2.01
CA GLY A 30 16.79 -10.29 -0.68
C GLY A 30 15.60 -10.85 0.11
N TYR A 31 15.17 -10.12 1.15
CA TYR A 31 14.01 -10.47 1.97
C TYR A 31 12.73 -10.72 1.14
N CYS A 32 12.48 -9.87 0.14
CA CYS A 32 11.32 -9.97 -0.75
C CYS A 32 11.50 -11.04 -1.84
N ARG A 33 12.61 -11.78 -1.90
CA ARG A 33 12.85 -12.87 -2.87
C ARG A 33 12.69 -12.51 -4.36
N LEU A 34 12.66 -11.22 -4.70
CA LEU A 34 12.54 -10.74 -6.08
C LEU A 34 13.92 -10.37 -6.65
N PRO A 35 14.27 -10.82 -7.87
CA PRO A 35 15.36 -10.26 -8.64
C PRO A 35 14.96 -8.89 -9.24
N ALA A 36 15.68 -8.40 -10.25
CA ALA A 36 15.33 -7.18 -10.99
C ALA A 36 14.27 -7.46 -12.08
N ASP A 37 13.13 -8.02 -11.68
CA ASP A 37 12.01 -8.38 -12.57
C ASP A 37 10.71 -7.69 -12.12
N ILE A 38 9.80 -7.49 -13.08
CA ILE A 38 8.39 -7.18 -12.77
C ILE A 38 7.65 -8.52 -12.68
N VAL A 39 7.00 -8.78 -11.55
CA VAL A 39 6.16 -9.96 -11.36
C VAL A 39 4.76 -9.50 -11.02
N LEU A 40 3.86 -9.60 -12.01
CA LEU A 40 2.46 -9.26 -11.92
C LEU A 40 1.65 -10.50 -11.57
N ASP A 41 0.81 -10.40 -10.55
CA ASP A 41 -0.23 -11.39 -10.31
C ASP A 41 -1.44 -11.11 -11.22
N CYS A 42 -2.17 -10.02 -10.95
CA CYS A 42 -3.32 -9.60 -11.73
C CYS A 42 -3.46 -8.06 -11.79
N ALA A 43 -4.25 -7.58 -12.73
CA ALA A 43 -4.58 -6.16 -12.87
C ALA A 43 -6.05 -6.00 -13.28
N LEU A 44 -6.82 -5.24 -12.50
CA LEU A 44 -8.27 -5.10 -12.68
C LEU A 44 -8.79 -3.72 -12.24
N ALA A 45 -10.04 -3.44 -12.59
CA ALA A 45 -10.77 -2.30 -12.05
C ALA A 45 -11.29 -2.66 -10.65
N HIS A 46 -10.60 -2.20 -9.61
CA HIS A 46 -10.91 -2.56 -8.22
C HIS A 46 -11.85 -1.54 -7.57
N GLY A 47 -12.99 -2.02 -7.08
CA GLY A 47 -13.99 -1.20 -6.41
C GLY A 47 -13.83 -1.09 -4.89
N GLY A 48 -12.80 -1.71 -4.31
CA GLY A 48 -12.61 -1.80 -2.85
C GLY A 48 -11.68 -0.76 -2.22
N GLU A 49 -11.04 0.11 -3.02
CA GLU A 49 -10.23 1.22 -2.48
C GLU A 49 -11.13 2.35 -1.90
N GLU A 50 -10.54 3.41 -1.33
CA GLU A 50 -11.34 4.53 -0.82
C GLU A 50 -12.21 5.16 -1.92
N PRO A 51 -13.41 5.67 -1.60
CA PRO A 51 -14.35 6.20 -2.59
C PRO A 51 -13.74 7.20 -3.60
N PRO A 52 -12.84 8.13 -3.19
CA PRO A 52 -12.18 9.02 -4.13
C PRO A 52 -11.22 8.35 -5.12
N LEU A 53 -10.70 7.15 -4.79
CA LEU A 53 -9.82 6.38 -5.67
C LEU A 53 -10.63 5.49 -6.62
N SER A 54 -11.60 4.75 -6.08
CA SER A 54 -12.37 3.79 -6.89
C SER A 54 -13.48 4.45 -7.71
N GLY A 55 -14.11 5.52 -7.22
CA GLY A 55 -15.22 6.16 -7.91
C GLY A 55 -16.28 5.17 -8.40
N LYS A 56 -16.81 5.39 -9.60
CA LYS A 56 -17.78 4.48 -10.26
C LYS A 56 -17.15 3.39 -11.12
N ASN A 57 -15.89 3.56 -11.53
CA ASN A 57 -15.25 2.72 -12.56
C ASN A 57 -14.10 1.87 -12.02
N GLY A 58 -13.85 1.93 -10.72
CA GLY A 58 -12.74 1.27 -10.06
C GLY A 58 -11.42 2.05 -10.12
N ALA A 59 -10.54 1.73 -9.18
CA ALA A 59 -9.12 2.04 -9.23
C ALA A 59 -8.45 1.06 -10.18
N GLY A 60 -7.46 1.51 -10.95
CA GLY A 60 -6.74 0.65 -11.88
C GLY A 60 -5.67 -0.15 -11.13
N THR A 61 -6.10 -1.08 -10.29
CA THR A 61 -5.21 -1.74 -9.33
C THR A 61 -4.37 -2.82 -10.00
N ILE A 62 -3.07 -2.76 -9.75
CA ILE A 62 -2.05 -3.69 -10.27
C ILE A 62 -1.47 -4.44 -9.07
N PHE A 63 -1.87 -5.69 -8.89
CA PHE A 63 -1.39 -6.54 -7.82
C PHE A 63 -0.04 -7.15 -8.20
N LEU A 64 1.01 -6.67 -7.54
CA LEU A 64 2.37 -7.16 -7.73
C LEU A 64 2.68 -8.28 -6.74
N SER A 65 3.52 -9.21 -7.17
CA SER A 65 3.97 -10.30 -6.31
C SER A 65 5.05 -9.86 -5.34
N SER A 66 5.07 -10.52 -4.19
CA SER A 66 5.94 -10.34 -3.03
C SER A 66 5.83 -9.01 -2.28
N CYS A 67 6.46 -8.95 -1.11
CA CYS A 67 6.44 -7.80 -0.20
C CYS A 67 7.78 -7.64 0.55
N ASN A 68 8.05 -6.43 1.03
CA ASN A 68 9.17 -6.10 1.93
C ASN A 68 8.82 -6.27 3.43
N LEU A 69 7.58 -6.65 3.74
CA LEU A 69 7.08 -7.02 5.07
C LEU A 69 6.79 -8.53 5.15
N GLY A 70 6.65 -9.04 6.38
CA GLY A 70 6.22 -10.42 6.65
C GLY A 70 4.98 -10.44 7.54
N CYS A 71 3.92 -9.76 7.12
CA CYS A 71 2.69 -9.64 7.91
C CYS A 71 2.04 -11.01 8.12
N ILE A 72 1.97 -11.50 9.37
CA ILE A 72 1.34 -12.81 9.65
C ILE A 72 -0.17 -12.80 9.36
N TYR A 73 -0.77 -11.62 9.26
CA TYR A 73 -2.19 -11.38 9.02
C TYR A 73 -2.50 -10.87 7.60
N CYS A 74 -1.54 -10.98 6.66
CA CYS A 74 -1.71 -10.42 5.32
C CYS A 74 -2.96 -10.99 4.61
N GLN A 75 -3.88 -10.12 4.19
CA GLN A 75 -5.03 -10.54 3.37
C GLN A 75 -4.60 -10.97 1.97
N ASN A 76 -3.52 -10.39 1.45
CA ASN A 76 -2.91 -10.76 0.17
C ASN A 76 -1.82 -11.82 0.34
N TYR A 77 -1.98 -12.76 1.29
CA TYR A 77 -0.94 -13.75 1.61
C TYR A 77 -0.50 -14.56 0.38
N GLN A 78 -1.45 -15.00 -0.45
CA GLN A 78 -1.22 -15.79 -1.69
C GLN A 78 -0.16 -15.15 -2.59
N ILE A 79 -0.13 -13.81 -2.68
CA ILE A 79 0.77 -13.10 -3.59
C ILE A 79 1.92 -12.38 -2.88
N SER A 80 1.84 -12.13 -1.58
CA SER A 80 2.85 -11.36 -0.82
C SER A 80 3.96 -12.22 -0.20
N HIS A 81 3.69 -13.50 0.06
CA HIS A 81 4.59 -14.45 0.72
C HIS A 81 5.17 -15.50 -0.24
N SER A 82 5.07 -15.27 -1.54
CA SER A 82 5.74 -16.04 -2.58
C SER A 82 6.07 -15.12 -3.76
N VAL A 83 6.72 -15.67 -4.78
CA VAL A 83 7.01 -14.96 -6.04
C VAL A 83 6.36 -15.77 -7.14
N ASP A 84 5.07 -15.53 -7.32
CA ASP A 84 4.20 -16.19 -8.28
C ASP A 84 3.56 -15.14 -9.20
N GLY A 85 3.18 -15.56 -10.40
CA GLY A 85 2.55 -14.69 -11.39
C GLY A 85 3.38 -14.52 -12.67
N ARG A 86 2.92 -13.62 -13.54
CA ARG A 86 3.47 -13.38 -14.87
C ARG A 86 4.62 -12.37 -14.80
N ARG A 87 5.78 -12.77 -15.31
CA ARG A 87 6.91 -11.86 -15.51
C ARG A 87 6.61 -10.92 -16.67
N LEU A 88 6.81 -9.63 -16.45
CA LEU A 88 6.61 -8.59 -17.46
C LEU A 88 7.90 -7.85 -17.77
N THR A 89 8.00 -7.40 -19.01
CA THR A 89 8.87 -6.30 -19.39
C THR A 89 8.24 -4.96 -19.00
N VAL A 90 9.06 -3.91 -18.95
CA VAL A 90 8.64 -2.51 -18.77
C VAL A 90 7.57 -2.10 -19.80
N ILE A 91 7.74 -2.53 -21.05
CA ILE A 91 6.79 -2.25 -22.15
C ILE A 91 5.44 -2.90 -21.89
N GLU A 92 5.43 -4.13 -21.39
CA GLU A 92 4.19 -4.84 -21.07
C GLU A 92 3.48 -4.22 -19.87
N LEU A 93 4.20 -3.81 -18.83
CA LEU A 93 3.59 -3.11 -17.69
C LEU A 93 3.02 -1.73 -18.11
N ALA A 94 3.72 -1.00 -18.97
CA ALA A 94 3.19 0.26 -19.53
C ALA A 94 1.88 0.05 -20.30
N ARG A 95 1.78 -1.05 -21.07
CA ARG A 95 0.52 -1.44 -21.74
C ARG A 95 -0.59 -1.76 -20.74
N VAL A 96 -0.28 -2.49 -19.67
CA VAL A 96 -1.25 -2.77 -18.59
C VAL A 96 -1.83 -1.48 -18.01
N MET A 97 -0.98 -0.48 -17.70
CA MET A 97 -1.43 0.83 -17.22
C MET A 97 -2.36 1.54 -18.22
N LEU A 98 -2.00 1.54 -19.51
CA LEU A 98 -2.82 2.13 -20.56
C LEU A 98 -4.14 1.39 -20.75
N ASP A 99 -4.16 0.07 -20.61
CA ASP A 99 -5.37 -0.73 -20.76
C ASP A 99 -6.34 -0.49 -19.59
N LEU A 100 -5.84 -0.30 -18.36
CA LEU A 100 -6.66 0.14 -17.22
C LEU A 100 -7.29 1.51 -17.47
N GLN A 101 -6.53 2.46 -18.01
CA GLN A 101 -7.08 3.75 -18.44
C GLN A 101 -8.15 3.60 -19.52
N LYS A 102 -7.94 2.75 -20.55
CA LYS A 102 -8.94 2.50 -21.59
C LYS A 102 -10.22 1.87 -21.05
N LYS A 103 -10.11 1.05 -20.00
CA LYS A 103 -11.27 0.51 -19.26
C LYS A 103 -12.01 1.57 -18.44
N GLY A 104 -11.49 2.80 -18.36
CA GLY A 104 -12.11 3.92 -17.66
C GLY A 104 -11.80 3.97 -16.17
N CYS A 105 -10.79 3.23 -15.69
CA CYS A 105 -10.32 3.32 -14.31
C CYS A 105 -9.88 4.74 -13.99
N HIS A 106 -10.13 5.18 -12.76
CA HIS A 106 -9.86 6.57 -12.34
C HIS A 106 -8.39 6.86 -12.10
N ASN A 107 -7.57 5.83 -11.93
CA ASN A 107 -6.15 5.91 -11.67
C ASN A 107 -5.45 4.63 -12.15
N VAL A 108 -4.13 4.59 -11.99
CA VAL A 108 -3.36 3.33 -11.97
C VAL A 108 -2.66 3.20 -10.62
N GLU A 109 -2.83 2.04 -9.98
CA GLU A 109 -2.48 1.83 -8.58
C GLU A 109 -1.73 0.50 -8.40
N PRO A 110 -0.40 0.47 -8.55
CA PRO A 110 0.37 -0.68 -8.12
C PRO A 110 0.34 -0.82 -6.59
N VAL A 111 -0.02 -2.02 -6.13
CA VAL A 111 -0.06 -2.40 -4.71
C VAL A 111 1.28 -3.00 -4.30
N THR A 112 1.89 -2.45 -3.25
CA THR A 112 3.24 -2.80 -2.78
C THR A 112 4.31 -2.73 -3.90
N PRO A 113 4.45 -1.59 -4.61
CA PRO A 113 5.46 -1.45 -5.67
C PRO A 113 6.89 -1.40 -5.13
N THR A 114 7.11 -1.26 -3.82
CA THR A 114 8.43 -1.06 -3.20
C THR A 114 9.52 -1.99 -3.73
N PRO A 115 9.32 -3.32 -3.80
CA PRO A 115 10.38 -4.20 -4.28
C PRO A 115 10.69 -4.03 -5.77
N GLN A 116 9.74 -3.52 -6.55
CA GLN A 116 9.80 -3.46 -8.02
C GLN A 116 9.84 -2.00 -8.54
N THR A 117 10.01 -1.03 -7.62
CA THR A 117 9.82 0.41 -7.88
C THR A 117 10.62 0.92 -9.08
N PRO A 118 11.92 0.60 -9.26
CA PRO A 118 12.66 1.08 -10.42
C PRO A 118 12.00 0.76 -11.77
N LEU A 119 11.53 -0.48 -11.94
CA LEU A 119 10.91 -0.93 -13.20
C LEU A 119 9.47 -0.43 -13.35
N VAL A 120 8.73 -0.32 -12.23
CA VAL A 120 7.39 0.28 -12.22
C VAL A 120 7.47 1.75 -12.66
N MET A 121 8.46 2.50 -12.18
CA MET A 121 8.64 3.91 -12.54
C MET A 121 9.11 4.09 -13.98
N GLU A 122 9.98 3.20 -14.47
CA GLU A 122 10.35 3.18 -15.89
C GLU A 122 9.13 2.91 -16.79
N ALA A 123 8.28 1.96 -16.39
CA ALA A 123 7.04 1.64 -17.10
C ALA A 123 6.04 2.81 -17.07
N LEU A 124 5.95 3.52 -15.94
CA LEU A 124 5.15 4.74 -15.82
C LEU A 124 5.62 5.81 -16.81
N CYS A 125 6.93 6.10 -16.87
CA CYS A 125 7.47 7.07 -17.83
C CYS A 125 7.09 6.69 -19.27
N LEU A 126 7.22 5.41 -19.62
CA LEU A 126 6.85 4.92 -20.93
C LEU A 126 5.33 5.04 -21.20
N ALA A 127 4.49 4.71 -20.22
CA ALA A 127 3.04 4.83 -20.32
C ALA A 127 2.63 6.31 -20.49
N ARG A 128 3.24 7.25 -19.76
CA ARG A 128 3.02 8.70 -19.92
C ARG A 128 3.39 9.16 -21.33
N MET A 129 4.53 8.72 -21.88
CA MET A 129 4.92 9.02 -23.27
C MET A 129 3.91 8.48 -24.30
N GLN A 130 3.17 7.44 -23.94
CA GLN A 130 2.15 6.80 -24.78
C GLN A 130 0.71 7.26 -24.49
N GLY A 131 0.53 8.30 -23.67
CA GLY A 131 -0.77 8.93 -23.44
C GLY A 131 -1.51 8.49 -22.17
N LEU A 132 -0.82 7.91 -21.19
CA LEU A 132 -1.39 7.74 -19.85
C LEU A 132 -1.59 9.13 -19.21
N THR A 133 -2.82 9.47 -18.84
CA THR A 133 -3.22 10.76 -18.25
C THR A 133 -3.86 10.63 -16.88
N VAL A 134 -4.40 9.45 -16.52
CA VAL A 134 -4.97 9.22 -15.18
C VAL A 134 -3.91 9.33 -14.08
N PRO A 135 -4.25 9.73 -12.85
CA PRO A 135 -3.33 9.76 -11.72
C PRO A 135 -2.63 8.42 -11.47
N PHE A 136 -1.37 8.49 -11.02
CA PHE A 136 -0.61 7.34 -10.54
C PHE A 136 -0.63 7.31 -9.01
N VAL A 137 -1.11 6.20 -8.44
CA VAL A 137 -1.25 5.98 -6.99
C VAL A 137 -0.14 5.06 -6.51
N TYR A 138 0.64 5.47 -5.52
CA TYR A 138 1.65 4.62 -4.87
C TYR A 138 1.06 4.00 -3.60
N ASN A 139 0.40 2.84 -3.74
CA ASN A 139 -0.19 2.09 -2.64
C ASN A 139 0.88 1.20 -1.98
N CYS A 140 1.27 1.56 -0.76
CA CYS A 140 2.45 0.98 -0.12
C CYS A 140 2.25 0.73 1.37
N SER A 141 3.20 0.02 1.96
CA SER A 141 3.08 -0.44 3.35
C SER A 141 3.49 0.58 4.42
N GLY A 142 3.90 1.77 3.98
CA GLY A 142 4.58 2.79 4.79
C GLY A 142 6.02 2.45 5.16
N TYR A 143 6.44 1.17 5.12
CA TYR A 143 7.81 0.74 5.40
C TYR A 143 8.75 0.98 4.21
N GLU A 144 8.86 2.23 3.82
CA GLU A 144 9.57 2.69 2.63
C GLU A 144 10.92 3.33 3.00
N ASN A 145 11.88 3.30 2.08
CA ASN A 145 13.10 4.09 2.23
C ASN A 145 12.80 5.56 1.85
N PRO A 146 12.90 6.54 2.78
CA PRO A 146 12.60 7.94 2.47
C PRO A 146 13.46 8.54 1.35
N ASP A 147 14.69 8.04 1.17
CA ASP A 147 15.57 8.51 0.10
C ASP A 147 15.05 8.05 -1.27
N VAL A 148 14.47 6.85 -1.35
CA VAL A 148 13.81 6.35 -2.56
C VAL A 148 12.51 7.10 -2.80
N VAL A 149 11.70 7.33 -1.76
CA VAL A 149 10.46 8.13 -1.88
C VAL A 149 10.77 9.52 -2.45
N ARG A 150 11.85 10.17 -2.00
CA ARG A 150 12.30 11.47 -2.53
C ARG A 150 12.57 11.45 -4.03
N MET A 151 13.08 10.34 -4.57
CA MET A 151 13.33 10.20 -6.01
C MET A 151 12.03 10.09 -6.82
N LEU A 152 10.89 9.83 -6.19
CA LEU A 152 9.58 9.73 -6.82
C LEU A 152 8.87 11.09 -6.94
N ASP A 153 9.50 12.18 -6.50
CA ASP A 153 8.93 13.53 -6.57
C ASP A 153 8.56 13.90 -8.02
N ALA A 154 7.40 14.51 -8.18
CA ALA A 154 6.73 14.80 -9.45
C ALA A 154 6.38 13.57 -10.34
N MET A 155 6.59 12.34 -9.87
CA MET A 155 6.17 11.10 -10.57
C MET A 155 4.91 10.50 -9.98
N VAL A 156 4.75 10.56 -8.66
CA VAL A 156 3.59 10.07 -7.94
C VAL A 156 2.58 11.21 -7.75
N ASP A 157 1.34 10.96 -8.14
CA ASP A 157 0.25 11.92 -7.99
C ASP A 157 -0.40 11.75 -6.61
N ILE A 158 -0.63 10.50 -6.21
CA ILE A 158 -1.32 10.16 -4.95
C ILE A 158 -0.52 9.12 -4.17
N TYR A 159 -0.32 9.35 -2.88
CA TYR A 159 0.24 8.36 -1.96
C TYR A 159 -0.85 7.68 -1.16
N LEU A 160 -0.77 6.35 -1.06
CA LEU A 160 -1.69 5.55 -0.25
C LEU A 160 -0.89 4.61 0.69
N PRO A 161 -0.18 5.16 1.69
CA PRO A 161 0.58 4.36 2.63
C PRO A 161 -0.32 3.77 3.71
N ASP A 162 -0.09 2.50 4.04
CA ASP A 162 -0.49 1.96 5.33
C ASP A 162 0.45 2.47 6.43
N PHE A 163 -0.08 3.07 7.48
CA PHE A 163 0.62 3.28 8.74
C PHE A 163 0.14 2.26 9.78
N LYS A 164 0.70 1.06 9.72
CA LYS A 164 0.22 -0.14 10.44
C LYS A 164 0.48 -0.08 11.95
N TYR A 165 1.59 0.53 12.37
CA TYR A 165 2.05 0.45 13.76
C TYR A 165 2.51 1.77 14.34
N GLY A 166 1.98 2.10 15.53
CA GLY A 166 2.56 3.09 16.43
C GLY A 166 3.52 2.47 17.45
N LEU A 167 3.40 1.17 17.71
CA LEU A 167 4.24 0.44 18.67
C LEU A 167 5.25 -0.45 17.94
N GLU A 168 6.52 -0.34 18.32
CA GLU A 168 7.63 -1.12 17.74
C GLU A 168 7.46 -2.63 17.96
N GLU A 169 7.00 -3.03 19.15
CA GLU A 169 6.77 -4.44 19.50
C GLU A 169 5.78 -5.11 18.54
N ASP A 170 4.71 -4.42 18.15
CA ASP A 170 3.68 -4.95 17.25
C ASP A 170 4.21 -5.09 15.84
N ALA A 171 5.01 -4.12 15.38
CA ALA A 171 5.64 -4.18 14.08
C ALA A 171 6.59 -5.37 13.95
N LEU A 172 7.37 -5.65 14.98
CA LEU A 172 8.27 -6.80 15.04
C LEU A 172 7.47 -8.12 15.07
N ILE A 173 6.51 -8.25 15.99
CA ILE A 173 5.78 -9.51 16.20
C ILE A 173 4.88 -9.84 15.01
N PHE A 174 4.14 -8.86 14.49
CA PHE A 174 3.11 -9.13 13.50
C PHE A 174 3.56 -8.92 12.05
N SER A 175 4.70 -8.26 11.80
CA SER A 175 5.18 -8.01 10.43
C SER A 175 6.69 -8.15 10.23
N ASN A 176 7.41 -8.59 11.26
CA ASN A 176 8.88 -8.68 11.25
C ASN A 176 9.53 -7.35 10.86
N ALA A 177 8.95 -6.20 11.22
CA ALA A 177 9.32 -4.89 10.67
C ALA A 177 10.03 -4.02 11.72
N PRO A 178 11.37 -4.12 11.83
CA PRO A 178 12.11 -3.36 12.83
C PRO A 178 12.10 -1.86 12.52
N GLN A 179 12.01 -1.04 13.55
CA GLN A 179 11.96 0.43 13.52
C GLN A 179 10.79 0.99 12.70
N TYR A 180 9.72 0.20 12.51
CA TYR A 180 8.63 0.57 11.61
C TYR A 180 8.03 1.95 11.91
N PRO A 181 7.60 2.30 13.15
CA PRO A 181 6.91 3.57 13.37
C PRO A 181 7.78 4.76 12.96
N LYS A 182 9.07 4.73 13.34
CA LYS A 182 10.04 5.78 13.02
C LYS A 182 10.27 5.90 11.51
N ILE A 183 10.43 4.78 10.82
CA ILE A 183 10.77 4.79 9.40
C ILE A 183 9.55 5.16 8.56
N ALA A 184 8.38 4.61 8.88
CA ALA A 184 7.14 4.92 8.18
C ALA A 184 6.74 6.39 8.35
N LEU A 185 6.91 6.99 9.54
CA LEU A 185 6.68 8.43 9.71
C LEU A 185 7.64 9.29 8.87
N ARG A 186 8.91 8.87 8.71
CA ARG A 186 9.85 9.57 7.82
C ARG A 186 9.44 9.47 6.36
N ALA A 187 8.97 8.30 5.93
CA ALA A 187 8.46 8.09 4.58
C ALA A 187 7.20 8.92 4.33
N ILE A 188 6.20 8.85 5.22
CA ILE A 188 4.96 9.63 5.13
C ILE A 188 5.25 11.13 5.12
N ARG A 189 6.19 11.62 5.94
CA ARG A 189 6.61 13.03 5.91
C ARG A 189 7.18 13.43 4.55
N GLU A 190 7.98 12.56 3.93
CA GLU A 190 8.50 12.80 2.58
C GLU A 190 7.38 12.77 1.53
N MET A 191 6.41 11.85 1.65
CA MET A 191 5.23 11.81 0.78
C MET A 191 4.42 13.11 0.89
N VAL A 192 4.11 13.55 2.12
CA VAL A 192 3.41 14.80 2.40
C VAL A 192 4.17 16.02 1.85
N ARG A 193 5.50 16.05 1.94
CA ARG A 193 6.30 17.12 1.33
C ARG A 193 6.05 17.25 -0.18
N GLN A 194 5.81 16.13 -0.86
CA GLN A 194 5.63 16.10 -2.31
C GLN A 194 4.22 16.48 -2.73
N VAL A 195 3.20 15.95 -2.04
CA VAL A 195 1.79 16.05 -2.50
C VAL A 195 0.88 16.89 -1.60
N GLY A 196 1.36 17.32 -0.43
CA GLY A 196 0.55 17.99 0.61
C GLY A 196 0.05 17.01 1.67
N ASP A 197 -0.56 17.55 2.73
CA ASP A 197 -1.20 16.81 3.83
C ASP A 197 -2.73 16.75 3.69
N ASP A 198 -3.25 16.96 2.47
CA ASP A 198 -4.67 16.90 2.10
C ASP A 198 -4.86 16.08 0.82
N LEU A 199 -6.10 15.89 0.40
CA LEU A 199 -6.49 15.19 -0.82
C LEU A 199 -7.22 16.14 -1.78
N GLU A 200 -6.57 16.51 -2.87
CA GLU A 200 -7.18 17.28 -3.94
C GLU A 200 -8.14 16.40 -4.74
N LEU A 201 -9.41 16.83 -4.79
CA LEU A 201 -10.47 16.15 -5.51
C LEU A 201 -10.89 16.94 -6.77
N LYS A 202 -11.13 16.21 -7.86
CA LYS A 202 -11.79 16.70 -9.06
C LYS A 202 -13.05 15.88 -9.30
N ASP A 203 -14.21 16.52 -9.25
CA ASP A 203 -15.52 15.87 -9.40
C ASP A 203 -15.72 14.65 -8.46
N GLY A 204 -15.16 14.74 -7.24
CA GLY A 204 -15.21 13.68 -6.23
C GLY A 204 -14.17 12.56 -6.39
N ILE A 205 -13.31 12.64 -7.41
CA ILE A 205 -12.21 11.69 -7.67
C ILE A 205 -10.88 12.32 -7.27
N ALA A 206 -10.01 11.57 -6.61
CA ALA A 206 -8.69 12.03 -6.20
C ALA A 206 -7.82 12.34 -7.42
N ALA A 207 -7.25 13.55 -7.44
CA ALA A 207 -6.34 14.00 -8.48
C ALA A 207 -4.89 14.06 -7.98
N ARG A 208 -4.68 14.49 -6.72
CA ARG A 208 -3.36 14.60 -6.08
C ARG A 208 -3.53 14.56 -4.57
N GLY A 209 -2.54 14.04 -3.84
CA GLY A 209 -2.52 14.12 -2.37
C GLY A 209 -2.20 12.81 -1.69
N ILE A 210 -2.65 12.65 -0.46
CA ILE A 210 -2.33 11.48 0.36
C ILE A 210 -3.56 11.00 1.14
N ILE A 211 -3.67 9.68 1.26
CA ILE A 211 -4.57 9.03 2.23
C ILE A 211 -3.74 8.04 3.04
N VAL A 212 -3.75 8.16 4.37
CA VAL A 212 -3.04 7.20 5.24
C VAL A 212 -4.01 6.15 5.73
N ARG A 213 -3.73 4.89 5.41
CA ARG A 213 -4.51 3.74 5.87
C ARG A 213 -4.05 3.24 7.22
N HIS A 214 -4.99 2.88 8.08
CA HIS A 214 -4.71 2.24 9.35
C HIS A 214 -5.69 1.08 9.58
N LEU A 215 -5.21 -0.15 9.39
CA LEU A 215 -5.94 -1.36 9.73
C LEU A 215 -5.96 -1.56 11.24
N ILE A 216 -7.15 -1.57 11.83
CA ILE A 216 -7.30 -1.78 13.28
C ILE A 216 -7.32 -3.29 13.54
N LEU A 217 -6.33 -3.78 14.29
CA LEU A 217 -6.22 -5.18 14.65
C LEU A 217 -6.96 -5.48 15.96
N PRO A 218 -7.70 -6.60 16.04
CA PRO A 218 -8.44 -7.01 17.23
C PRO A 218 -7.51 -7.17 18.44
N GLY A 219 -7.92 -6.63 19.59
CA GLY A 219 -7.14 -6.70 20.83
C GLY A 219 -5.84 -5.87 20.83
N ARG A 220 -5.55 -5.08 19.78
CA ARG A 220 -4.37 -4.19 19.69
C ARG A 220 -4.73 -2.70 19.59
N LEU A 221 -5.80 -2.26 20.26
CA LEU A 221 -6.25 -0.86 20.20
C LEU A 221 -5.19 0.15 20.66
N ASN A 222 -4.32 -0.23 21.59
CA ASN A 222 -3.23 0.65 22.03
C ASN A 222 -2.25 0.98 20.89
N ASN A 223 -2.01 0.04 19.96
CA ASN A 223 -1.22 0.31 18.77
C ASN A 223 -1.90 1.34 17.86
N SER A 224 -3.22 1.21 17.66
CA SER A 224 -3.99 2.15 16.86
C SER A 224 -4.04 3.54 17.48
N LYS A 225 -4.24 3.63 18.80
CA LYS A 225 -4.17 4.90 19.51
C LYS A 225 -2.80 5.54 19.38
N GLU A 226 -1.72 4.77 19.50
CA GLU A 226 -0.37 5.32 19.35
C GLU A 226 -0.08 5.73 17.91
N ALA A 227 -0.53 4.97 16.91
CA ALA A 227 -0.40 5.33 15.51
C ALA A 227 -1.05 6.71 15.23
N LEU A 228 -2.27 6.91 15.71
CA LEU A 228 -3.00 8.18 15.57
C LEU A 228 -2.31 9.34 16.33
N ARG A 229 -1.79 9.10 17.54
CA ARG A 229 -1.01 10.12 18.27
C ARG A 229 0.23 10.54 17.49
N LEU A 230 0.94 9.58 16.91
CA LEU A 230 2.15 9.86 16.13
C LEU A 230 1.81 10.64 14.85
N LEU A 231 0.79 10.25 14.09
CA LEU A 231 0.35 10.99 12.91
C LEU A 231 -0.01 12.45 13.26
N ARG A 232 -0.79 12.65 14.33
CA ARG A 232 -1.13 13.99 14.82
C ARG A 232 0.12 14.80 15.18
N ARG A 233 1.06 14.20 15.93
CA ARG A 233 2.22 14.91 16.47
C ARG A 233 3.26 15.24 15.41
N GLU A 234 3.45 14.34 14.45
CA GLU A 234 4.60 14.34 13.55
C GLU A 234 4.26 14.77 12.13
N ILE A 235 2.98 14.69 11.74
CA ILE A 235 2.48 14.99 10.39
C ILE A 235 1.48 16.15 10.45
N SER A 236 0.20 15.88 10.66
CA SER A 236 -0.89 16.86 10.62
C SER A 236 -2.22 16.21 11.05
N THR A 237 -3.17 17.02 11.53
CA THR A 237 -4.57 16.59 11.75
C THR A 237 -5.47 16.79 10.53
N ALA A 238 -5.02 17.55 9.52
CA ALA A 238 -5.71 17.69 8.24
C ALA A 238 -5.62 16.42 7.37
N LEU A 239 -4.66 15.55 7.70
CA LEU A 239 -4.34 14.33 6.97
C LEU A 239 -5.58 13.43 6.79
N PRO A 240 -5.96 13.08 5.55
CA PRO A 240 -6.99 12.10 5.30
C PRO A 240 -6.57 10.72 5.81
N ILE A 241 -7.35 10.14 6.74
CA ILE A 241 -7.07 8.84 7.33
C ILE A 241 -8.20 7.87 7.00
N SER A 242 -7.82 6.71 6.48
CA SER A 242 -8.73 5.57 6.28
C SER A 242 -8.58 4.59 7.45
N LEU A 243 -9.58 4.59 8.34
CA LEU A 243 -9.67 3.66 9.47
C LEU A 243 -10.37 2.40 9.00
N MET A 244 -9.61 1.30 8.91
CA MET A 244 -10.10 0.08 8.26
C MET A 244 -10.53 -0.96 9.29
N SER A 245 -11.72 -1.54 9.09
CA SER A 245 -12.30 -2.63 9.88
C SER A 245 -12.15 -4.00 9.21
N GLN A 246 -11.62 -4.05 7.98
CA GLN A 246 -11.68 -5.18 7.04
C GLN A 246 -10.86 -6.42 7.43
N TYR A 247 -10.19 -6.43 8.59
CA TYR A 247 -9.35 -7.55 8.99
C TYR A 247 -10.16 -8.86 9.08
N THR A 248 -9.78 -9.83 8.26
CA THR A 248 -10.34 -11.18 8.26
C THR A 248 -9.25 -12.19 8.66
N PRO A 249 -9.45 -13.03 9.69
CA PRO A 249 -8.51 -14.08 10.04
C PRO A 249 -8.25 -15.04 8.88
N ILE A 250 -7.01 -15.11 8.40
CA ILE A 250 -6.59 -16.13 7.45
C ILE A 250 -6.58 -17.52 8.11
N PRO A 251 -6.67 -18.63 7.35
CA PRO A 251 -6.74 -19.98 7.91
C PRO A 251 -5.66 -20.28 8.96
N ALA A 252 -4.43 -19.82 8.73
CA ALA A 252 -3.30 -20.00 9.64
C ALA A 252 -3.44 -19.28 11.00
N LEU A 253 -4.28 -18.24 11.08
CA LEU A 253 -4.48 -17.44 12.29
C LEU A 253 -5.77 -17.75 13.05
N ARG A 254 -6.60 -18.69 12.60
CA ARG A 254 -7.89 -19.00 13.25
C ARG A 254 -7.76 -19.33 14.74
N SER A 255 -6.66 -19.94 15.16
CA SER A 255 -6.38 -20.27 16.57
C SER A 255 -5.52 -19.23 17.29
N HIS A 256 -5.15 -18.11 16.64
CA HIS A 256 -4.37 -17.06 17.26
C HIS A 256 -5.21 -16.34 18.33
N PRO A 257 -4.70 -16.15 19.57
CA PRO A 257 -5.50 -15.65 20.69
C PRO A 257 -6.09 -14.25 20.46
N LEU A 258 -5.40 -13.42 19.68
CA LEU A 258 -5.86 -12.06 19.35
C LEU A 258 -6.43 -11.98 17.93
N LEU A 259 -5.79 -12.66 16.99
CA LEU A 259 -5.97 -12.44 15.55
C LEU A 259 -6.88 -13.53 14.94
N GLY A 260 -7.36 -14.49 15.73
CA GLY A 260 -8.32 -15.51 15.28
C GLY A 260 -9.76 -15.01 15.15
N ARG A 261 -9.99 -13.71 15.36
CA ARG A 261 -11.31 -13.06 15.24
C ARG A 261 -11.20 -11.73 14.49
N ARG A 262 -12.34 -11.18 14.08
CA ARG A 262 -12.43 -9.79 13.59
C ARG A 262 -12.42 -8.80 14.75
N ILE A 263 -12.22 -7.53 14.43
CA ILE A 263 -12.55 -6.43 15.34
C ILE A 263 -14.07 -6.38 15.55
N ASN A 264 -14.52 -6.01 16.73
CA ASN A 264 -15.95 -5.76 16.98
C ASN A 264 -16.30 -4.27 16.87
N ALA A 265 -17.60 -3.95 16.80
CA ALA A 265 -18.07 -2.58 16.67
C ALA A 265 -17.63 -1.65 17.82
N ALA A 266 -17.54 -2.16 19.06
CA ALA A 266 -17.10 -1.36 20.20
C ALA A 266 -15.61 -1.00 20.09
N GLU A 267 -14.77 -1.97 19.74
CA GLU A 267 -13.34 -1.76 19.48
C GLU A 267 -13.10 -0.79 18.33
N TYR A 268 -13.87 -0.89 17.25
CA TYR A 268 -13.77 -0.01 16.10
C TYR A 268 -14.20 1.43 16.44
N ASN A 269 -15.37 1.59 17.06
CA ASN A 269 -15.89 2.90 17.47
C ASN A 269 -14.97 3.58 18.48
N GLU A 270 -14.34 2.83 19.39
CA GLU A 270 -13.35 3.39 20.32
C GLU A 270 -12.18 4.07 19.60
N ILE A 271 -11.71 3.51 18.48
CA ILE A 271 -10.63 4.12 17.69
C ILE A 271 -11.13 5.30 16.86
N VAL A 272 -12.34 5.23 16.30
CA VAL A 272 -12.96 6.36 15.59
C VAL A 272 -13.14 7.55 16.54
N ASP A 273 -13.75 7.34 17.71
CA ASP A 273 -13.94 8.36 18.75
C ASP A 273 -12.60 8.94 19.21
N PHE A 274 -11.58 8.09 19.35
CA PHE A 274 -10.25 8.54 19.70
C PHE A 274 -9.63 9.42 18.60
N ALA A 275 -9.75 9.05 17.32
CA ALA A 275 -9.28 9.87 16.20
C ALA A 275 -9.98 11.24 16.18
N LEU A 276 -11.30 11.27 16.37
CA LEU A 276 -12.07 12.51 16.48
C LEU A 276 -11.60 13.36 17.68
N SER A 277 -11.36 12.73 18.84
CA SER A 277 -10.86 13.44 20.04
C SER A 277 -9.46 14.06 19.86
N LEU A 278 -8.67 13.53 18.93
CA LEU A 278 -7.35 14.05 18.55
C LEU A 278 -7.43 15.23 17.57
N GLY A 279 -8.62 15.50 17.00
CA GLY A 279 -8.88 16.60 16.07
C GLY A 279 -8.68 16.24 14.60
N PHE A 280 -8.69 14.95 14.22
CA PHE A 280 -8.71 14.55 12.82
C PHE A 280 -10.08 14.86 12.21
N GLU A 281 -10.07 15.59 11.08
CA GLU A 281 -11.29 16.07 10.41
C GLU A 281 -11.68 15.20 9.19
N ASN A 282 -10.68 14.63 8.52
CA ASN A 282 -10.84 13.87 7.27
C ASN A 282 -10.71 12.36 7.54
N LEU A 283 -11.81 11.70 7.91
CA LEU A 283 -11.83 10.26 8.20
C LEU A 283 -12.68 9.49 7.18
N PHE A 284 -12.07 8.51 6.52
CA PHE A 284 -12.81 7.44 5.85
C PHE A 284 -13.04 6.33 6.88
N ILE A 285 -14.32 6.13 7.23
CA ILE A 285 -14.75 5.12 8.19
C ILE A 285 -15.54 4.02 7.46
N GLN A 286 -15.44 2.81 7.97
CA GLN A 286 -16.10 1.62 7.46
C GLN A 286 -17.06 1.05 8.51
N GLU A 287 -18.10 0.37 8.05
CA GLU A 287 -18.91 -0.46 8.93
C GLU A 287 -18.13 -1.72 9.32
N VAL A 288 -18.35 -2.23 10.53
CA VAL A 288 -17.80 -3.53 10.92
C VAL A 288 -18.65 -4.61 10.27
N ASP A 289 -18.04 -5.36 9.37
CA ASP A 289 -18.70 -6.40 8.58
C ASP A 289 -18.13 -7.78 8.92
N ASP A 290 -19.03 -8.75 9.07
CA ASP A 290 -18.71 -10.14 9.35
C ASP A 290 -18.29 -10.92 8.09
N ARG A 291 -18.55 -10.38 6.89
CA ARG A 291 -18.19 -11.00 5.60
C ARG A 291 -16.68 -11.18 5.47
N ALA A 292 -16.26 -12.37 5.01
CA ALA A 292 -14.89 -12.64 4.61
C ALA A 292 -14.49 -11.76 3.42
N LEU A 293 -13.61 -10.78 3.67
CA LEU A 293 -13.07 -9.87 2.66
C LEU A 293 -11.64 -10.24 2.26
N THR A 294 -11.24 -11.50 2.51
CA THR A 294 -9.95 -12.00 2.05
C THR A 294 -10.07 -12.34 0.57
N PRO A 295 -9.24 -11.74 -0.31
CA PRO A 295 -9.23 -12.11 -1.71
C PRO A 295 -8.74 -13.54 -1.93
N ASP A 296 -9.16 -14.14 -3.04
CA ASP A 296 -8.71 -15.44 -3.51
C ASP A 296 -8.05 -15.31 -4.89
N PHE A 297 -6.73 -15.15 -4.90
CA PHE A 297 -5.93 -14.92 -6.11
C PHE A 297 -5.82 -16.14 -7.04
N ASP A 298 -6.37 -17.29 -6.65
CA ASP A 298 -6.51 -18.44 -7.56
C ASP A 298 -7.73 -18.28 -8.50
N ARG A 299 -8.59 -17.28 -8.28
CA ARG A 299 -9.76 -16.96 -9.12
C ARG A 299 -9.42 -15.93 -10.19
N GLU A 300 -10.23 -15.90 -11.25
CA GLU A 300 -10.13 -14.86 -12.30
C GLU A 300 -10.39 -13.45 -11.75
N ASN A 301 -11.36 -13.32 -10.85
CA ASN A 301 -11.58 -12.10 -10.06
C ASN A 301 -11.37 -12.42 -8.57
N PRO A 302 -10.25 -12.00 -7.97
CA PRO A 302 -9.92 -12.35 -6.58
C PRO A 302 -10.89 -11.81 -5.54
N PHE A 303 -11.71 -10.83 -5.89
CA PHE A 303 -12.58 -10.12 -4.95
C PHE A 303 -14.06 -10.51 -5.07
N ASP A 304 -14.40 -11.47 -5.92
CA ASP A 304 -15.77 -11.97 -6.00
C ASP A 304 -16.12 -12.76 -4.72
N THR A 305 -17.12 -12.25 -4.00
CA THR A 305 -17.63 -12.86 -2.76
C THR A 305 -18.65 -13.97 -3.01
N ASP A 306 -19.01 -14.24 -4.27
CA ASP A 306 -19.91 -15.33 -4.63
C ASP A 306 -19.14 -16.66 -4.60
N GLY A 307 -19.28 -17.38 -3.48
CA GLY A 307 -18.75 -18.73 -3.25
C GLY A 307 -19.42 -19.39 -2.06
#